data_AF-A0A7C9G404-F1
#
_entry.id   AF-A0A7C9G404-F1
#
_cell.length_a   1.000
_cell.length_b   1.000
_cell.length_c   1.000
_cell.angle_alpha   90.00
_cell.angle_beta   90.00
_cell.angle_gamma   90.00
#
_symmetry.space_group_name_H-M   'P 1'
#
loop_
_entity.id
_entity.type
_entity.pdbx_description
1 polymer ?
#
loop_
_entity_poly.entity_id
_entity_poly.type
_entity_poly.pdbx_seq_one_letter_code
_entity_poly.pdbx_strand_id
1 'polypeptide(L)'
;MEEDKPSEYVLNFFKERHLEQIRRRESFLSSVGVIVNGLALAGAVLAFLLNSYTPSNNIDYNSLFWFSLLVSSCLYGLSIYQLYKSFRVPRLEDIETSDCWLSYYKELVAENQGHTTPKSLASNLFAENIISTYSEAEKLNTCSNDLKGKHLEWSQLFLLATLAASSIIYAIQKIAIYV
;
A
#
# COMPACT_ATOMS: atom_id res chain seq x y z
N MET A 1 -4.92 -25.99 39.92
CA MET A 1 -5.43 -25.14 38.83
C MET A 1 -4.35 -25.18 37.76
N GLU A 2 -4.48 -26.10 36.80
CA GLU A 2 -3.64 -26.06 35.60
C GLU A 2 -4.19 -24.93 34.73
N GLU A 3 -3.34 -23.94 34.43
CA GLU A 3 -3.61 -22.97 33.39
C GLU A 3 -3.64 -23.73 32.06
N ASP A 4 -4.84 -23.86 31.49
CA ASP A 4 -5.05 -24.38 30.14
C ASP A 4 -4.31 -23.46 29.17
N LYS A 5 -3.10 -23.88 28.79
CA LYS A 5 -2.30 -23.17 27.79
C LYS A 5 -3.02 -23.28 26.45
N PRO A 6 -3.16 -22.17 25.68
CA PRO A 6 -3.69 -22.25 24.33
C PRO A 6 -2.90 -23.30 23.54
N SER A 7 -3.59 -24.09 22.73
CA SER A 7 -2.94 -25.17 21.98
C SER A 7 -1.81 -24.58 21.13
N GLU A 8 -0.68 -25.28 21.08
CA GLU A 8 0.52 -24.84 20.37
C GLU A 8 0.23 -24.48 18.90
N TYR A 9 -0.76 -25.14 18.30
CA TYR A 9 -1.29 -24.85 16.97
C TYR A 9 -1.88 -23.43 16.85
N VAL A 10 -2.71 -23.01 17.80
CA VAL A 10 -3.32 -21.67 17.82
C VAL A 10 -2.25 -20.60 18.00
N LEU A 11 -1.27 -20.85 18.88
CA LEU A 11 -0.15 -19.93 19.11
C LEU A 11 0.71 -19.73 17.84
N ASN A 12 1.03 -20.83 17.15
CA ASN A 12 1.81 -20.79 15.93
C ASN A 12 1.05 -20.11 14.78
N PHE A 13 -0.26 -20.36 14.64
CA PHE A 13 -1.10 -19.68 13.66
C PHE A 13 -1.08 -18.16 13.84
N PHE A 14 -1.29 -17.65 15.07
CA PHE A 14 -1.23 -16.22 15.34
C PHE A 14 0.16 -15.62 15.10
N LYS A 15 1.22 -16.35 15.49
CA LYS A 15 2.60 -15.91 15.29
C LYS A 15 2.94 -15.79 13.80
N GLU A 16 2.56 -16.76 12.99
CA GLU A 16 2.82 -16.78 11.56
C GLU A 16 2.07 -15.65 10.84
N ARG A 17 0.80 -15.42 11.21
CA ARG A 17 -0.01 -14.30 10.69
C ARG A 17 0.54 -12.93 11.10
N HIS A 18 1.00 -12.78 12.34
CA HIS A 18 1.57 -11.52 12.80
C HIS A 18 2.88 -11.18 12.07
N LEU A 19 3.75 -12.17 11.88
CA LEU A 19 5.00 -12.01 11.11
C LEU A 19 4.71 -11.67 9.65
N GLU A 20 3.69 -12.26 9.04
CA GLU A 20 3.28 -11.94 7.67
C GLU A 20 2.80 -10.49 7.55
N GLN A 21 2.00 -10.00 8.50
CA GLN A 21 1.56 -8.60 8.51
C GLN A 21 2.73 -7.61 8.67
N ILE A 22 3.70 -7.90 9.54
CA ILE A 22 4.92 -7.10 9.69
C ILE A 22 5.68 -7.05 8.37
N ARG A 23 5.92 -8.21 7.75
CA ARG A 23 6.65 -8.31 6.47
C ARG A 23 5.96 -7.54 5.35
N ARG A 24 4.63 -7.60 5.25
CA ARG A 24 3.84 -6.83 4.29
C ARG A 24 3.97 -5.33 4.54
N ARG A 25 3.96 -4.89 5.80
CA ARG A 25 4.13 -3.47 6.18
C ARG A 25 5.52 -2.94 5.85
N GLU A 26 6.58 -3.70 6.17
CA GLU A 26 7.96 -3.33 5.84
C GLU A 26 8.19 -3.23 4.34
N SER A 27 7.69 -4.21 3.57
CA SER A 27 7.73 -4.19 2.10
C SER A 27 7.01 -2.96 1.53
N PHE A 28 5.85 -2.61 2.08
CA PHE A 28 5.10 -1.40 1.70
C PHE A 28 5.90 -0.12 2.00
N LEU A 29 6.47 0.02 3.20
CA LEU A 29 7.26 1.20 3.58
C LEU A 29 8.52 1.36 2.72
N SER A 30 9.20 0.25 2.42
CA SER A 30 10.36 0.25 1.52
C SER A 30 9.97 0.71 0.11
N SER A 31 8.86 0.20 -0.42
CA SER A 31 8.36 0.55 -1.75
C SER A 31 7.94 2.03 -1.84
N VAL A 32 7.28 2.53 -0.80
CA VAL A 32 6.96 3.96 -0.67
C VAL A 32 8.22 4.82 -0.70
N GLY A 33 9.25 4.45 0.07
CA GLY A 33 10.51 5.20 0.13
C GLY A 33 11.17 5.34 -1.25
N VAL A 34 11.19 4.25 -2.03
CA VAL A 34 11.71 4.26 -3.41
C VAL A 34 10.90 5.21 -4.30
N ILE A 35 9.57 5.18 -4.22
CA ILE A 35 8.70 6.04 -5.05
C ILE A 35 8.86 7.51 -4.66
N VAL A 36 8.94 7.84 -3.37
CA VAL A 36 9.14 9.22 -2.90
C VAL A 36 10.48 9.78 -3.39
N ASN A 37 11.56 9.00 -3.27
CA ASN A 37 12.86 9.40 -3.81
C ASN A 37 12.82 9.57 -5.33
N GLY A 38 12.12 8.67 -6.02
CA GLY A 38 11.87 8.76 -7.45
C GLY A 38 11.13 10.03 -7.85
N LEU A 39 10.11 10.44 -7.09
CA LEU A 39 9.36 11.68 -7.30
C LEU A 39 10.24 12.92 -7.10
N ALA A 40 11.12 12.92 -6.08
CA ALA A 40 12.06 14.00 -5.87
C ALA A 40 13.04 14.12 -7.05
N LEU A 41 13.58 13.00 -7.54
CA LEU A 41 14.47 12.96 -8.69
C LEU A 41 13.76 13.45 -9.97
N ALA A 42 12.57 12.95 -10.27
CA ALA A 42 11.81 13.35 -11.46
C ALA A 42 11.46 14.85 -11.42
N GLY A 43 11.07 15.37 -10.25
CA GLY A 43 10.84 16.80 -10.06
C GLY A 43 12.09 17.65 -10.30
N ALA A 44 13.26 17.20 -9.81
CA ALA A 44 14.54 17.87 -10.05
C ALA A 44 14.92 17.87 -11.54
N VAL A 45 14.71 16.76 -12.25
CA VAL A 45 14.95 16.66 -13.70
C VAL A 45 14.05 17.63 -14.48
N LEU A 46 12.75 17.69 -14.15
CA LEU A 46 11.82 18.62 -14.80
C LEU A 46 12.21 20.09 -14.56
N ALA A 47 12.57 20.43 -13.32
CA ALA A 47 13.04 21.78 -12.98
C ALA A 47 14.33 22.14 -13.74
N PHE A 48 15.26 21.19 -13.86
CA PHE A 48 16.49 21.38 -14.64
C PHE A 48 16.20 21.62 -16.13
N LEU A 49 15.31 20.84 -16.75
CA LEU A 49 14.94 20.99 -18.16
C LEU A 49 14.28 22.34 -18.45
N LEU A 50 13.44 22.81 -17.53
CA LEU A 50 12.82 24.14 -17.57
C LEU A 50 13.88 25.24 -17.48
N ASN A 51 14.79 25.16 -16.51
CA ASN A 51 15.81 26.18 -16.29
C ASN A 51 16.88 26.20 -17.40
N SER A 52 17.10 25.07 -18.07
CA SER A 52 18.09 24.93 -19.14
C SER A 52 17.51 25.16 -20.54
N TYR A 53 16.24 25.56 -20.64
CA TYR A 53 15.58 25.76 -21.92
C TYR A 53 16.15 26.97 -22.66
N THR A 54 16.70 26.71 -23.85
CA THR A 54 17.08 27.73 -24.83
C THR A 54 16.14 27.67 -26.03
N PRO A 55 15.40 28.75 -26.34
CA PRO A 55 14.47 28.75 -27.46
C PRO A 55 15.20 28.57 -28.79
N SER A 56 14.68 27.67 -29.63
CA SER A 56 15.17 27.49 -31.01
C SER A 56 14.48 28.46 -31.96
N ASN A 57 15.11 28.78 -33.08
CA ASN A 57 14.47 29.55 -34.15
C ASN A 57 13.42 28.72 -34.91
N ASN A 58 13.48 27.39 -34.82
CA ASN A 58 12.48 26.52 -35.41
C ASN A 58 11.27 26.35 -34.47
N ILE A 59 10.11 26.82 -34.93
CA ILE A 59 8.83 26.79 -34.19
C ILE A 59 8.44 25.35 -33.84
N ASP A 60 8.75 24.38 -34.69
CA ASP A 60 8.38 22.98 -34.48
C ASP A 60 9.10 22.39 -33.26
N TYR A 61 10.40 22.70 -33.08
CA TYR A 61 11.17 22.22 -31.92
C TYR A 61 10.71 22.84 -30.60
N ASN A 62 10.36 24.13 -30.60
CA ASN A 62 9.79 24.77 -29.42
C ASN A 62 8.44 24.16 -29.06
N SER A 63 7.58 23.92 -30.05
CA SER A 63 6.26 23.32 -29.84
C SER A 63 6.37 21.90 -29.28
N LEU A 64 7.27 21.08 -29.85
CA LEU A 64 7.56 19.73 -29.36
C LEU A 64 8.10 19.74 -27.92
N PHE A 65 9.02 20.66 -27.59
CA PHE A 65 9.53 20.81 -26.24
C PHE A 65 8.40 21.06 -25.23
N TRP A 66 7.56 22.06 -25.47
CA TRP A 66 6.47 22.41 -24.56
C TRP A 66 5.41 21.31 -24.44
N PHE A 67 5.08 20.66 -25.56
CA PHE A 67 4.16 19.51 -25.55
C PHE A 67 4.71 18.36 -24.71
N SER A 68 5.97 17.97 -24.92
CA SER A 68 6.60 16.90 -24.16
C SER A 68 6.73 17.25 -22.67
N LEU A 69 7.00 18.52 -22.34
CA LEU A 69 7.04 19.00 -20.95
C LEU A 69 5.66 18.92 -20.27
N LEU A 70 4.59 19.29 -20.97
CA LEU A 70 3.21 19.15 -20.47
C LEU A 70 2.86 17.68 -20.21
N VAL A 71 3.20 16.79 -21.14
CA VAL A 71 2.97 15.35 -20.97
C VAL A 71 3.72 14.81 -19.76
N SER A 72 5.01 15.15 -19.62
CA SER A 72 5.83 14.70 -18.50
C SER A 72 5.29 15.24 -17.15
N SER A 73 4.88 16.50 -17.10
CA SER A 73 4.29 17.11 -15.91
C SER A 73 2.95 16.45 -15.52
N CYS A 74 2.13 16.08 -16.51
CA CYS A 74 0.88 15.36 -16.28
C CYS A 74 1.13 13.96 -15.68
N LEU A 75 2.07 13.21 -16.25
CA LEU A 75 2.47 11.89 -15.73
C LEU A 75 3.04 12.00 -14.30
N TYR A 76 3.83 13.03 -14.03
CA TYR A 76 4.35 13.31 -12.70
C TYR A 76 3.21 13.54 -11.69
N GLY A 77 2.23 14.38 -12.04
CA GLY A 77 1.03 14.63 -11.22
C GLY A 77 0.21 13.36 -10.98
N LEU A 78 0.04 12.51 -12.01
CA LEU A 78 -0.64 11.23 -11.87
C LEU A 78 0.11 10.27 -10.93
N SER A 79 1.44 10.26 -10.97
CA SER A 79 2.26 9.45 -10.04
C SER A 79 2.03 9.86 -8.59
N ILE A 80 2.02 11.17 -8.29
CA ILE A 80 1.71 11.72 -6.97
C ILE A 80 0.29 11.36 -6.54
N TYR A 81 -0.69 11.50 -7.44
CA TYR A 81 -2.08 11.20 -7.16
C TYR A 81 -2.29 9.72 -6.78
N GLN A 82 -1.65 8.79 -7.49
CA GLN A 82 -1.74 7.37 -7.20
C GLN A 82 -1.02 7.02 -5.89
N LEU A 83 0.14 7.64 -5.63
CA LEU A 83 0.81 7.52 -4.34
C LEU A 83 -0.09 8.00 -3.20
N TYR A 84 -0.74 9.16 -3.35
CA TYR A 84 -1.69 9.65 -2.34
C TYR A 84 -2.86 8.68 -2.12
N LYS A 85 -3.41 8.10 -3.19
CA LYS A 85 -4.47 7.10 -3.09
C LYS A 85 -4.04 5.84 -2.35
N SER A 86 -2.79 5.39 -2.51
CA SER A 86 -2.28 4.22 -1.76
C SER A 86 -2.28 4.46 -0.25
N PHE A 87 -2.13 5.71 0.21
CA PHE A 87 -2.25 6.05 1.63
C PHE A 87 -3.69 6.26 2.11
N ARG A 88 -4.59 6.72 1.23
CA ARG A 88 -5.97 7.10 1.60
C ARG A 88 -6.97 5.95 1.59
N VAL A 89 -6.60 4.74 1.15
CA VAL A 89 -7.50 3.58 1.25
C VAL A 89 -7.84 3.39 2.75
N PRO A 90 -9.13 3.45 3.14
CA PRO A 90 -9.54 3.53 4.54
C PRO A 90 -8.95 2.38 5.36
N ARG A 91 -8.62 2.68 6.62
CA ARG A 91 -8.31 1.64 7.61
C ARG A 91 -9.57 0.80 7.75
N LEU A 92 -9.49 -0.46 7.36
CA LEU A 92 -10.57 -1.42 7.59
C LEU A 92 -10.47 -1.92 9.02
N GLU A 93 -11.62 -2.40 9.50
CA GLU A 93 -11.92 -2.82 10.87
C GLU A 93 -10.71 -3.48 11.54
N ASP A 94 -10.32 -2.90 12.68
CA ASP A 94 -9.27 -3.47 13.51
C ASP A 94 -9.72 -4.88 13.89
N ILE A 95 -8.85 -5.86 13.62
CA ILE A 95 -8.98 -7.19 14.20
C ILE A 95 -9.10 -6.96 15.71
N GLU A 96 -10.22 -7.40 16.31
CA GLU A 96 -10.51 -7.15 17.71
C GLU A 96 -9.29 -7.48 18.58
N THR A 97 -8.99 -6.59 19.53
CA THR A 97 -7.80 -6.72 20.38
C THR A 97 -7.92 -7.94 21.30
N SER A 98 -6.78 -8.43 21.78
CA SER A 98 -6.69 -9.54 22.74
C SER A 98 -7.66 -9.39 23.92
N ASP A 99 -7.92 -8.16 24.37
CA ASP A 99 -8.78 -7.89 25.51
C ASP A 99 -10.27 -8.10 25.21
N CYS A 100 -10.73 -7.76 24.00
CA CYS A 100 -12.11 -8.03 23.55
C CYS A 100 -12.39 -9.54 23.42
N TRP A 101 -11.42 -10.29 22.87
CA TRP A 101 -11.53 -11.74 22.78
C TRP A 101 -11.57 -12.41 24.15
N LEU A 102 -10.77 -11.90 25.09
CA LEU A 102 -10.74 -12.40 26.45
C LEU A 102 -12.07 -12.14 27.19
N SER A 103 -12.72 -10.99 26.97
CA SER A 103 -14.04 -10.71 27.55
C SER A 103 -15.13 -11.61 26.95
N TYR A 104 -15.14 -11.78 25.63
CA TYR A 104 -16.13 -12.63 24.95
C TYR A 104 -16.00 -14.11 25.35
N TYR A 105 -14.77 -14.63 25.49
CA TYR A 105 -14.55 -15.98 26.01
C TYR A 105 -15.10 -16.16 27.44
N LYS A 106 -14.89 -15.16 28.30
CA LYS A 106 -15.37 -15.19 29.69
C LYS A 106 -16.90 -15.16 29.76
N GLU A 107 -17.57 -14.40 28.90
CA GLU A 107 -19.03 -14.38 28.78
C GLU A 107 -19.59 -15.72 28.31
N LEU A 108 -19.02 -16.30 27.24
CA LEU A 108 -19.41 -17.63 26.75
C LEU A 108 -19.26 -18.72 27.81
N VAL A 109 -18.17 -18.67 28.60
CA VAL A 109 -17.94 -19.62 29.69
C VAL A 109 -18.93 -19.39 30.84
N ALA A 110 -19.36 -18.15 31.11
CA ALA A 110 -20.34 -17.84 32.14
C ALA A 110 -21.77 -18.25 31.74
N GLU A 111 -22.19 -18.03 30.49
CA GLU A 111 -23.50 -18.45 29.98
C GLU A 111 -23.67 -19.96 29.94
N ASN A 112 -22.58 -20.70 29.67
CA ASN A 112 -22.61 -22.16 29.58
C ASN A 112 -22.33 -22.88 30.92
N GLN A 113 -22.15 -22.15 32.03
CA GLN A 113 -21.98 -22.75 33.37
C GLN A 113 -23.27 -23.38 33.95
N GLY A 114 -24.44 -23.03 33.41
CA GLY A 114 -25.75 -23.54 33.87
C GLY A 114 -26.27 -24.76 33.10
N HIS A 115 -25.63 -25.17 32.01
CA HIS A 115 -26.08 -26.24 31.14
C HIS A 115 -25.12 -27.44 31.17
N THR A 116 -25.68 -28.65 31.09
CA THR A 116 -24.96 -29.93 31.11
C THR A 116 -24.01 -30.16 29.91
N THR A 117 -23.96 -29.22 28.97
CA THR A 117 -23.03 -29.23 27.83
C THR A 117 -21.68 -28.60 28.21
N PRO A 118 -20.55 -29.28 27.95
CA PRO A 118 -19.28 -28.99 28.61
C PRO A 118 -18.64 -27.73 28.04
N LYS A 119 -17.72 -27.11 28.80
CA LYS A 119 -16.74 -26.10 28.35
C LYS A 119 -16.18 -26.30 26.93
N SER A 120 -16.14 -27.53 26.43
CA SER A 120 -15.73 -27.85 25.05
C SER A 120 -16.63 -27.21 23.98
N LEU A 121 -17.95 -27.08 24.22
CA LEU A 121 -18.86 -26.44 23.27
C LEU A 121 -18.61 -24.92 23.21
N ALA A 122 -18.43 -24.28 24.36
CA ALA A 122 -18.08 -22.86 24.44
C ALA A 122 -16.71 -22.57 23.80
N SER A 123 -15.73 -23.45 23.98
CA SER A 123 -14.43 -23.36 23.32
C SER A 123 -14.52 -23.52 21.81
N ASN A 124 -15.37 -24.43 21.31
CA ASN A 124 -15.58 -24.63 19.87
C ASN A 124 -16.30 -23.44 19.24
N LEU A 125 -17.35 -22.92 19.89
CA LEU A 125 -18.07 -21.72 19.44
C LEU A 125 -17.18 -20.47 19.47
N PHE A 126 -16.32 -20.34 20.47
CA PHE A 126 -15.32 -19.28 20.53
C PHE A 126 -14.30 -19.40 19.39
N ALA A 127 -13.79 -20.61 19.13
CA ALA A 127 -12.86 -20.86 18.04
C ALA A 127 -13.50 -20.60 16.66
N GLU A 128 -14.74 -21.06 16.43
CA GLU A 128 -15.49 -20.79 15.19
C GLU A 128 -15.74 -19.29 15.01
N ASN A 129 -16.12 -18.57 16.07
CA ASN A 129 -16.35 -17.13 15.99
C ASN A 129 -15.05 -16.36 15.70
N ILE A 130 -13.95 -16.69 16.38
CA ILE A 130 -12.62 -16.13 16.07
C ILE A 130 -12.26 -16.39 14.61
N ILE A 131 -12.40 -17.63 14.13
CA ILE A 131 -12.05 -17.97 12.74
C ILE A 131 -12.93 -17.21 11.75
N SER A 132 -14.23 -17.06 12.04
CA SER A 132 -15.18 -16.33 11.19
C SER A 132 -14.85 -14.84 11.14
N THR A 133 -14.70 -14.18 12.30
CA THR A 133 -14.38 -12.75 12.38
C THR A 133 -13.01 -12.44 11.77
N TYR A 134 -12.00 -13.28 12.02
CA TYR A 134 -10.68 -13.14 11.39
C TYR A 134 -10.76 -13.36 9.88
N SER A 135 -11.53 -14.34 9.40
CA SER A 135 -11.72 -14.60 7.97
C SER A 135 -12.37 -13.41 7.24
N GLU A 136 -13.40 -12.79 7.84
CA GLU A 136 -14.07 -11.62 7.27
C GLU A 136 -13.16 -10.38 7.29
N ALA A 137 -12.54 -10.09 8.43
CA ALA A 137 -11.59 -9.00 8.55
C ALA A 137 -10.37 -9.20 7.63
N GLU A 138 -9.91 -10.44 7.44
CA GLU A 138 -8.82 -10.79 6.53
C GLU A 138 -9.21 -10.53 5.07
N LYS A 139 -10.41 -10.94 4.63
CA LYS A 139 -10.87 -10.70 3.26
C LYS A 139 -10.93 -9.21 2.95
N LEU A 140 -11.49 -8.43 3.88
CA LEU A 140 -11.57 -6.98 3.77
C LEU A 140 -10.16 -6.35 3.73
N ASN A 141 -9.29 -6.70 4.67
CA ASN A 141 -7.92 -6.17 4.73
C ASN A 141 -7.06 -6.59 3.52
N THR A 142 -7.25 -7.79 2.99
CA THR A 142 -6.55 -8.28 1.79
C THR A 142 -6.95 -7.45 0.58
N CYS A 143 -8.25 -7.25 0.34
CA CYS A 143 -8.74 -6.43 -0.76
C CYS A 143 -8.21 -4.99 -0.70
N SER A 144 -8.20 -4.38 0.49
CA SER A 144 -7.65 -3.04 0.70
C SER A 144 -6.14 -2.99 0.45
N ASN A 145 -5.38 -3.96 0.95
CA ASN A 145 -3.94 -4.02 0.73
C ASN A 145 -3.58 -4.27 -0.75
N ASP A 146 -4.37 -5.10 -1.45
CA ASP A 146 -4.21 -5.32 -2.89
C ASP A 146 -4.46 -4.02 -3.68
N LEU A 147 -5.48 -3.24 -3.30
CA LEU A 147 -5.74 -1.92 -3.89
C LEU A 147 -4.58 -0.94 -3.62
N LYS A 148 -4.05 -0.91 -2.39
CA LYS A 148 -2.87 -0.10 -2.06
C LYS A 148 -1.65 -0.49 -2.91
N GLY A 149 -1.42 -1.80 -3.06
CA GLY A 149 -0.35 -2.35 -3.89
C GLY A 149 -0.49 -1.93 -5.35
N LYS A 150 -1.69 -2.07 -5.92
CA LYS A 150 -1.98 -1.60 -7.29
C LYS A 150 -1.71 -0.10 -7.44
N HIS A 151 -2.18 0.73 -6.51
CA HIS A 151 -1.93 2.18 -6.56
C HIS A 151 -0.43 2.52 -6.51
N LEU A 152 0.38 1.80 -5.73
CA LEU A 152 1.84 1.96 -5.74
C LEU A 152 2.44 1.56 -7.09
N GLU A 153 2.01 0.45 -7.68
CA GLU A 153 2.48 0.00 -9.00
C GLU A 153 2.18 1.05 -10.08
N TRP A 154 0.94 1.57 -10.12
CA TRP A 154 0.57 2.65 -11.03
C TRP A 154 1.42 3.91 -10.81
N SER A 155 1.68 4.29 -9.56
CA SER A 155 2.54 5.43 -9.24
C SER A 155 3.95 5.22 -9.81
N GLN A 156 4.53 4.03 -9.64
CA GLN A 156 5.84 3.68 -10.18
C GLN A 156 5.86 3.70 -11.71
N LEU A 157 4.84 3.15 -12.37
CA LEU A 157 4.73 3.19 -13.83
C LEU A 157 4.67 4.61 -14.38
N PHE A 158 3.86 5.49 -13.78
CA PHE A 158 3.79 6.89 -14.19
C PHE A 158 5.09 7.66 -13.91
N LEU A 159 5.80 7.31 -12.85
CA LEU A 159 7.12 7.88 -12.56
C LEU A 159 8.13 7.50 -13.65
N LEU A 160 8.20 6.22 -14.02
CA LEU A 160 9.07 5.75 -15.10
C LEU A 160 8.74 6.42 -16.43
N ALA A 161 7.44 6.56 -16.75
CA ALA A 161 6.98 7.27 -17.93
C ALA A 161 7.37 8.77 -17.91
N THR A 162 7.34 9.41 -16.74
CA THR A 162 7.79 10.81 -16.56
C THR A 162 9.26 10.95 -16.89
N LEU A 163 10.11 10.06 -16.39
CA LEU A 163 11.55 10.06 -16.65
C LEU A 163 11.86 9.76 -18.12
N ALA A 164 11.15 8.83 -18.75
CA ALA A 164 11.28 8.53 -20.18
C ALA A 164 10.83 9.71 -21.05
N ALA A 165 9.74 10.38 -20.71
CA ALA A 165 9.33 11.60 -21.40
C ALA A 165 10.38 12.72 -21.23
N SER A 166 10.96 12.84 -20.03
CA SER A 166 12.01 13.84 -19.74
C SER A 166 13.28 13.61 -20.55
N SER A 167 13.69 12.36 -20.80
CA SER A 167 14.85 12.07 -21.64
C SER A 167 14.60 12.40 -23.12
N ILE A 168 13.37 12.23 -23.61
CA ILE A 168 12.96 12.68 -24.95
C ILE A 168 13.03 14.21 -25.07
N ILE A 169 12.57 14.94 -24.05
CA ILE A 169 12.67 16.41 -24.00
C ILE A 169 14.13 16.85 -24.14
N TYR A 170 15.03 16.22 -23.39
CA TYR A 170 16.47 16.52 -23.44
C TYR A 170 17.06 16.26 -24.83
N ALA A 171 16.67 15.17 -25.49
CA ALA A 171 17.10 14.87 -26.86
C ALA A 171 16.62 15.92 -27.87
N ILE A 172 15.37 16.36 -27.77
CA ILE A 172 14.80 17.42 -28.62
C ILE A 172 15.59 18.73 -28.42
N GLN A 173 15.84 19.13 -27.16
CA GLN A 173 16.64 20.32 -26.86
C GLN A 173 18.04 20.24 -27.48
N LYS A 174 18.72 19.09 -27.38
CA LYS A 174 20.04 18.91 -27.96
C LYS A 174 20.02 19.07 -29.48
N ILE A 175 19.11 18.40 -30.18
CA ILE A 175 18.98 18.51 -31.64
C ILE A 175 18.71 19.97 -32.04
N ALA A 176 17.81 20.64 -31.34
CA ALA A 176 17.41 22.01 -31.64
C ALA A 176 18.51 23.08 -31.44
N ILE A 177 19.56 22.75 -30.68
CA ILE A 177 20.75 23.62 -30.49
C ILE A 177 21.78 23.42 -31.62
N TYR A 178 21.87 22.22 -32.19
CA TYR A 178 22.88 21.87 -33.21
C TYR A 178 22.40 22.01 -34.65
N VAL A 179 21.11 22.29 -34.88
CA VAL A 179 20.48 22.55 -36.19
C VAL A 179 20.13 24.02 -36.31
#